data_AF-A0A7W1S8N3-F1
#
_entry.id   AF-A0A7W1S8N3-F1
#
_cell.length_a   1.000
_cell.length_b   1.000
_cell.length_c   1.000
_cell.angle_alpha   90.00
_cell.angle_beta   90.00
_cell.angle_gamma   90.00
#
_symmetry.space_group_name_H-M   'P 1'
#
loop_
_entity.id
_entity.type
_entity.pdbx_description
1 polymer ?
#
loop_
_entity_poly.entity_id
_entity_poly.type
_entity_poly.pdbx_seq_one_letter_code
_entity_poly.pdbx_strand_id
1 'polypeptide(L)'
;MPKLVISLAQMNIALGDAKKNIALMDKWTTEAARRGSHLVLFPELFSTGCAWDQAKDLASTLNAGVFNDMSAAAAQNKISVVGSV
;
A
#
# COMPACT_ATOMS: atom_id res chain seq x y z
N MET A 1 -14.30 -1.77 25.60
CA MET A 1 -13.15 -1.13 24.92
C MET A 1 -13.28 -1.41 23.42
N PRO A 2 -13.07 -0.44 22.52
CA PRO A 2 -13.04 -0.72 21.09
C PRO A 2 -11.87 -1.68 20.76
N LYS A 3 -12.09 -2.63 19.85
CA LYS A 3 -11.08 -3.59 19.38
C LYS A 3 -10.61 -3.18 17.98
N LEU A 4 -9.32 -2.92 17.83
CA LEU A 4 -8.70 -2.69 16.53
C LEU A 4 -8.20 -4.03 15.95
N VAL A 5 -8.38 -4.22 14.64
CA VAL A 5 -7.96 -5.43 13.90
C VAL A 5 -7.08 -4.97 12.76
N ILE A 6 -5.85 -5.48 12.73
CA ILE A 6 -4.80 -5.03 11.83
C ILE A 6 -4.32 -6.21 11.00
N SER A 7 -4.30 -6.05 9.68
CA SER A 7 -3.58 -6.94 8.77
C SER A 7 -2.17 -6.42 8.54
N LEU A 8 -1.16 -7.29 8.68
CA LEU A 8 0.23 -6.98 8.34
C LEU A 8 0.53 -7.56 6.95
N ALA A 9 0.76 -6.68 5.98
CA ALA A 9 0.99 -7.04 4.59
C ALA A 9 2.47 -7.35 4.33
N GLN A 10 2.94 -8.54 4.69
CA GLN A 10 4.30 -8.97 4.37
C GLN A 10 4.40 -9.32 2.88
N MET A 11 5.16 -8.55 2.11
CA MET A 11 5.40 -8.77 0.67
C MET A 11 6.86 -8.95 0.32
N ASN A 12 7.09 -9.75 -0.72
CA ASN A 12 8.32 -9.69 -1.51
C ASN A 12 8.17 -8.55 -2.52
N ILE A 13 8.73 -7.39 -2.19
CA ILE A 13 8.64 -6.18 -3.03
C ILE A 13 9.34 -6.46 -4.37
N ALA A 14 8.62 -6.22 -5.47
CA ALA A 14 9.22 -6.25 -6.79
C ALA A 14 10.01 -4.94 -7.00
N LEU A 15 11.32 -4.99 -6.85
CA LEU A 15 12.20 -3.81 -6.90
C LEU A 15 11.98 -3.00 -8.18
N GLY A 16 11.63 -1.72 -8.04
CA GLY A 16 11.37 -0.78 -9.14
C GLY A 16 10.04 -0.97 -9.88
N ASP A 17 9.29 -2.05 -9.64
CA ASP A 17 8.03 -2.33 -10.33
C ASP A 17 6.82 -1.84 -9.54
N ALA A 18 6.63 -0.52 -9.55
CA ALA A 18 5.51 0.15 -8.89
C ALA A 18 4.16 -0.44 -9.25
N LYS A 19 3.95 -0.72 -10.54
CA LYS A 19 2.68 -1.25 -11.04
C LYS A 19 2.34 -2.61 -10.41
N LYS A 20 3.32 -3.53 -10.34
CA LYS A 20 3.12 -4.84 -9.72
C LYS A 20 2.87 -4.75 -8.22
N ASN A 21 3.60 -3.89 -7.53
CA ASN A 21 3.44 -3.71 -6.09
C ASN A 21 2.11 -3.05 -5.73
N ILE A 22 1.66 -2.05 -6.49
CA ILE A 22 0.35 -1.41 -6.32
C ILE A 22 -0.78 -2.41 -6.55
N ALA A 23 -0.68 -3.26 -7.59
CA ALA A 23 -1.69 -4.30 -7.82
C ALA A 23 -1.79 -5.31 -6.66
N LEU A 24 -0.67 -5.62 -5.99
CA LEU A 24 -0.69 -6.42 -4.76
C LEU A 24 -1.31 -5.64 -3.59
N MET A 25 -1.00 -4.36 -3.45
CA MET A 25 -1.58 -3.47 -2.44
C MET A 25 -3.10 -3.42 -2.54
N ASP A 26 -3.64 -3.23 -3.74
CA ASP A 26 -5.09 -3.24 -3.98
C ASP A 26 -5.70 -4.58 -3.59
N LYS A 27 -5.15 -5.68 -4.12
CA LYS A 27 -5.63 -7.04 -3.84
C LYS A 27 -5.67 -7.34 -2.34
N TRP A 28 -4.61 -6.98 -1.62
CA TRP A 28 -4.49 -7.29 -0.20
C TRP A 28 -5.30 -6.34 0.68
N THR A 29 -5.50 -5.08 0.25
CA THR A 29 -6.42 -4.16 0.91
C THR A 29 -7.86 -4.68 0.83
N THR A 30 -8.29 -5.14 -0.35
CA THR A 30 -9.60 -5.77 -0.53
C THR A 30 -9.75 -7.03 0.32
N GLU A 31 -8.73 -7.88 0.37
CA GLU A 31 -8.78 -9.09 1.20
C GLU A 31 -8.81 -8.78 2.70
N ALA A 32 -8.04 -7.77 3.15
CA ALA A 32 -8.05 -7.32 4.54
C ALA A 32 -9.42 -6.78 4.95
N ALA A 33 -10.04 -5.93 4.11
CA ALA A 33 -11.39 -5.42 4.34
C ALA A 33 -12.42 -6.56 4.36
N ARG A 34 -12.34 -7.51 3.42
CA ARG A 34 -13.23 -8.69 3.39
C ARG A 34 -13.14 -9.53 4.66
N ARG A 35 -11.96 -9.59 5.31
CA ARG A 35 -11.74 -10.30 6.57
C ARG A 35 -12.11 -9.49 7.82
N GLY A 36 -12.58 -8.25 7.67
CA GLY A 36 -13.00 -7.39 8.78
C GLY A 36 -11.84 -6.65 9.47
N SER A 37 -10.70 -6.47 8.80
CA SER A 37 -9.65 -5.60 9.30
C SER A 37 -10.09 -4.14 9.24
N HIS A 38 -9.64 -3.36 10.22
CA HIS A 38 -9.84 -1.91 10.27
C HIS A 38 -8.68 -1.16 9.60
N LEU A 39 -7.51 -1.81 9.55
CA LEU A 39 -6.28 -1.27 8.98
C LEU A 39 -5.47 -2.38 8.31
N VAL A 40 -4.84 -2.07 7.19
CA VAL A 40 -3.76 -2.88 6.60
C VAL A 40 -2.46 -2.05 6.59
N LEU A 41 -1.39 -2.64 7.10
CA LEU A 41 -0.06 -2.03 7.17
C LEU A 41 0.88 -2.69 6.17
N PHE A 42 1.32 -1.93 5.19
CA PHE A 42 2.32 -2.31 4.20
C PHE A 42 3.74 -1.96 4.66
N PRO A 43 4.77 -2.63 4.12
CA PRO A 43 6.16 -2.38 4.49
C PRO A 43 6.63 -0.98 4.07
N GLU A 44 7.83 -0.63 4.51
CA GLU A 44 8.51 0.57 4.06
C GLU A 44 8.77 0.52 2.54
N LEU A 45 8.52 1.63 1.86
CA LEU A 45 8.70 1.81 0.42
C LEU A 45 8.06 0.68 -0.40
N PHE A 46 6.86 0.23 -0.01
CA PHE A 46 6.27 -0.98 -0.59
C PHE A 46 6.03 -0.88 -2.10
N SER A 47 5.88 0.34 -2.63
CA SER A 47 5.62 0.60 -4.04
C SER A 47 6.84 0.31 -4.91
N THR A 48 8.05 0.65 -4.49
CA THR A 48 9.25 0.60 -5.34
C THR A 48 10.40 -0.18 -4.73
N GLY A 49 10.36 -0.37 -3.41
CA GLY A 49 11.48 -0.83 -2.61
C GLY A 49 12.62 0.17 -2.60
N CYS A 50 13.77 -0.28 -2.14
CA CYS A 50 15.00 0.51 -2.09
C CYS A 50 15.69 0.64 -3.48
N ALA A 51 14.92 0.97 -4.52
CA ALA A 51 15.41 1.14 -5.90
C ALA A 51 16.17 2.48 -6.06
N TRP A 52 17.25 2.64 -5.30
CA TRP A 52 17.95 3.92 -5.09
C TRP A 52 18.39 4.60 -6.39
N ASP A 53 18.90 3.83 -7.35
CA ASP A 53 19.39 4.35 -8.63
C ASP A 53 18.28 4.99 -9.47
N GLN A 54 17.02 4.62 -9.21
CA GLN A 54 15.83 5.09 -9.94
C GLN A 54 14.93 5.98 -9.06
N ALA A 55 15.36 6.31 -7.84
CA ALA A 55 14.49 6.96 -6.85
C ALA A 55 13.89 8.28 -7.36
N LYS A 56 14.63 9.06 -8.15
CA LYS A 56 14.13 10.32 -8.74
C LYS A 56 13.02 10.10 -9.76
N ASP A 57 13.10 9.02 -10.53
CA ASP A 57 12.15 8.72 -11.61
C ASP A 57 10.91 8.00 -11.07
N LEU A 58 11.07 7.23 -9.99
CA LEU A 58 10.01 6.44 -9.38
C LEU A 58 9.25 7.18 -8.28
N ALA A 59 9.81 8.25 -7.71
CA ALA A 59 9.13 9.05 -6.71
C ALA A 59 7.90 9.75 -7.29
N SER A 60 6.77 9.68 -6.58
CA SER A 60 5.56 10.44 -6.92
C SER A 60 5.48 11.76 -6.17
N THR A 61 4.93 12.78 -6.80
CA THR A 61 4.51 13.99 -6.08
C THR A 61 3.40 13.68 -5.08
N LEU A 62 3.35 14.42 -3.97
CA LEU A 62 2.29 14.29 -2.98
C LEU A 62 0.92 14.53 -3.63
N ASN A 63 -0.09 13.74 -3.26
CA ASN A 63 -1.43 13.74 -3.87
C ASN A 63 -1.45 13.32 -5.36
N ALA A 64 -0.43 12.61 -5.82
CA ALA A 64 -0.40 11.93 -7.11
C ALA A 64 0.17 10.51 -6.95
N GLY A 65 0.14 9.74 -8.04
CA GLY A 65 0.71 8.39 -8.09
C GLY A 65 0.23 7.51 -6.93
N VAL A 66 1.19 6.88 -6.24
CA VAL A 66 0.92 5.86 -5.21
C VAL A 66 0.04 6.39 -4.09
N PHE A 67 0.17 7.66 -3.70
CA PHE A 67 -0.70 8.23 -2.67
C PHE A 67 -2.18 8.21 -3.09
N ASN A 68 -2.46 8.55 -4.36
CA ASN A 68 -3.82 8.50 -4.89
C ASN A 68 -4.33 7.06 -4.98
N ASP A 69 -3.47 6.12 -5.37
CA ASP A 69 -3.83 4.70 -5.42
C ASP A 69 -4.18 4.18 -4.01
N MET A 70 -3.38 4.50 -2.99
CA MET A 70 -3.67 4.16 -1.59
C MET A 70 -4.98 4.79 -1.10
N SER A 71 -5.21 6.07 -1.42
CA SER A 71 -6.42 6.79 -1.04
C SER A 71 -7.67 6.18 -1.70
N ALA A 72 -7.57 5.82 -2.98
CA ALA A 72 -8.64 5.16 -3.71
C ALA A 72 -8.94 3.77 -3.13
N ALA A 73 -7.92 2.94 -2.88
CA ALA A 73 -8.07 1.62 -2.28
C ALA A 73 -8.71 1.70 -0.88
N ALA A 74 -8.28 2.64 -0.04
CA ALA A 74 -8.86 2.89 1.27
C ALA A 74 -10.35 3.28 1.17
N ALA A 75 -10.68 4.24 0.30
CA ALA A 75 -12.06 4.72 0.12
C ALA A 75 -13.00 3.62 -0.41
N GLN A 76 -12.55 2.86 -1.41
CA GLN A 76 -13.33 1.78 -2.02
C GLN A 76 -13.64 0.65 -1.03
N ASN A 77 -12.66 0.29 -0.19
CA ASN A 77 -12.77 -0.84 0.73
C ASN A 77 -13.21 -0.44 2.16
N LYS A 78 -13.38 0.85 2.44
CA LYS A 78 -13.77 1.41 3.76
C LYS A 78 -12.84 0.94 4.89
N ILE A 79 -11.55 0.94 4.63
CA ILE A 79 -10.48 0.52 5.57
C ILE A 79 -9.33 1.54 5.54
N SER A 80 -8.56 1.66 6.62
CA SER A 80 -7.31 2.42 6.60
C SER A 80 -6.19 1.64 5.90
N VAL A 81 -5.44 2.31 5.03
CA VAL A 81 -4.24 1.78 4.36
C VAL A 81 -3.03 2.58 4.84
N VAL A 82 -2.00 1.90 5.35
CA VAL A 82 -0.79 2.54 5.89
C VAL A 82 0.45 1.93 5.25
N GLY A 83 1.41 2.77 4.89
CA GLY A 83 2.71 2.38 4.32
C GLY A 83 3.50 3.63 3.95
N SER A 84 4.81 3.50 3.72
CA SER A 84 5.61 4.57 3.11
C SER A 84 5.81 4.30 1.62
N VAL A 85 5.91 5.39 0.85
CA VAL A 85 5.95 5.41 -0.62
C VAL A 85 6.90 6.47 -1.12
#